data_AF-A0A1I7K9K9-F1
#
_entry.id   AF-A0A1I7K9K9-F1
#
_cell.length_a   1.000
_cell.length_b   1.000
_cell.length_c   1.000
_cell.angle_alpha   90.00
_cell.angle_beta   90.00
_cell.angle_gamma   90.00
#
_symmetry.space_group_name_H-M   'P 1'
#
loop_
_entity.id
_entity.type
_entity.pdbx_description
1 polymer ?
#
loop_
_entity_poly.entity_id
_entity_poly.type
_entity_poly.pdbx_seq_one_letter_code
_entity_poly.pdbx_strand_id
1 'polypeptide(L)'
;MMKKKLLNKVSATVLAGLMLCSITGCGEEIDAETAETSQEELTLQDVTEDATGAATSDDAGDTATSAGQESVDDPYISKALSVAGNVPMDVQESLVDDFDGDGDKEAFVFLGGEPDEIIGSNGSLWFVSDDSCEQVLEQKNIAVNEKGSVFEPMTVENVKIVMLTEAYISEAYSKIFFVKNGKCEKSRISGTGYLYTDEKIDDFLVSHPAYDMCVEYEIGADESEKMATGHTWKNYYAYFDKDKQDFCYYGAHSITEDELASICGIDLASEIRNEGFQVDDIYRVDNGVVIVNYSEETQNGNTVSIEYHNASFYEKTKQFLDFGIDGDKQWQKSDQGGIYSF
;
A
#
# COMPACT_ATOMS: atom_id res chain seq x y z
N MET A 1 -10.82 27.45 8.90
CA MET A 1 -9.58 27.31 9.70
C MET A 1 -9.73 26.04 10.53
N MET A 2 -9.42 24.89 9.93
CA MET A 2 -9.59 23.56 10.53
C MET A 2 -8.38 23.21 11.39
N LYS A 3 -8.62 22.79 12.63
CA LYS A 3 -7.59 22.19 13.49
C LYS A 3 -7.34 20.77 13.00
N LYS A 4 -6.26 20.55 12.25
CA LYS A 4 -5.69 19.21 12.02
C LYS A 4 -5.31 18.64 13.40
N LYS A 5 -6.10 17.70 13.92
CA LYS A 5 -5.65 16.85 15.03
C LYS A 5 -4.66 15.85 14.43
N LEU A 6 -3.54 15.66 15.13
CA LEU A 6 -2.49 14.67 14.84
C LEU A 6 -3.11 13.37 14.34
N LEU A 7 -2.95 13.08 13.04
CA LEU A 7 -3.09 11.74 12.53
C LEU A 7 -1.84 10.98 12.98
N ASN A 8 -2.05 9.81 13.56
CA ASN A 8 -1.02 8.97 14.14
C ASN A 8 0.08 8.65 13.11
N LYS A 9 1.35 8.78 13.52
CA LYS A 9 2.57 8.42 12.79
C LYS A 9 2.74 6.89 12.60
N VAL A 10 1.68 6.18 12.26
CA VAL A 10 1.71 4.71 12.16
C VAL A 10 1.87 4.31 10.69
N SER A 11 2.98 3.60 10.43
CA SER A 11 3.23 2.71 9.29
C SER A 11 3.73 3.28 7.95
N ALA A 12 4.61 4.29 7.96
CA ALA A 12 5.61 4.40 6.88
C ALA A 12 6.75 3.35 7.06
N THR A 13 6.93 2.83 8.28
CA THR A 13 7.99 1.87 8.62
C THR A 13 7.76 0.47 8.07
N VAL A 14 6.50 0.03 7.93
CA VAL A 14 6.17 -1.32 7.44
C VAL A 14 6.51 -1.47 5.96
N LEU A 15 6.23 -0.44 5.17
CA LEU A 15 6.59 -0.42 3.75
C LEU A 15 8.10 -0.24 3.56
N ALA A 16 8.75 0.63 4.35
CA ALA A 16 10.21 0.78 4.30
C ALA A 16 10.93 -0.52 4.69
N GLY A 17 10.45 -1.26 5.69
CA GLY A 17 11.03 -2.52 6.14
C GLY A 17 10.93 -3.66 5.12
N LEU A 18 9.82 -3.75 4.38
CA LEU A 18 9.64 -4.73 3.30
C LEU A 18 10.29 -4.29 1.97
N MET A 19 10.38 -2.98 1.70
CA MET A 19 10.99 -2.42 0.48
C MET A 19 12.52 -2.32 0.54
N LEU A 20 13.16 -2.39 1.72
CA LEU A 20 14.62 -2.28 1.88
C LEU A 20 15.40 -3.57 1.56
N CYS A 21 14.75 -4.70 1.29
CA CYS A 21 15.42 -6.00 1.16
C CYS A 21 15.90 -6.40 -0.25
N SER A 22 15.75 -5.58 -1.29
CA SER A 22 16.15 -5.96 -2.67
C SER A 22 17.29 -5.17 -3.30
N ILE A 23 18.04 -4.37 -2.54
CA ILE A 23 19.26 -3.70 -3.05
C ILE A 23 20.51 -4.29 -2.39
N THR A 24 20.85 -5.52 -2.76
CA THR A 24 22.25 -5.96 -2.83
C THR A 24 22.40 -6.81 -4.08
N GLY A 25 22.87 -6.16 -5.15
CA GLY A 25 23.37 -6.85 -6.31
C GLY A 25 24.66 -7.60 -5.98
N CYS A 26 24.84 -8.76 -6.63
CA CYS A 26 26.14 -9.28 -6.99
C CYS A 26 25.96 -9.98 -8.35
N GLY A 27 26.51 -9.35 -9.40
CA GLY A 27 26.80 -10.05 -10.63
C GLY A 27 28.04 -10.92 -10.46
N GLU A 28 27.95 -12.16 -10.91
CA GLU A 28 29.07 -12.88 -11.52
C GLU A 28 28.49 -13.98 -12.42
N GLU A 29 28.94 -14.00 -13.69
CA GLU A 29 28.56 -14.98 -14.71
C GLU A 29 29.02 -16.40 -14.31
N ILE A 30 28.14 -17.41 -14.40
CA ILE A 30 28.56 -18.80 -14.61
C ILE A 30 27.57 -19.51 -15.57
N ASP A 31 28.17 -20.16 -16.56
CA ASP A 31 27.59 -20.97 -17.64
C ASP A 31 26.58 -22.06 -17.20
N ALA A 32 25.69 -22.38 -18.13
CA ALA A 32 24.65 -23.39 -18.04
C ALA A 32 25.17 -24.85 -17.99
N GLU A 33 24.70 -25.64 -17.03
CA GLU A 33 24.06 -26.96 -17.26
C GLU A 33 23.59 -27.63 -15.95
N THR A 34 22.41 -28.26 -16.03
CA THR A 34 21.85 -29.33 -15.17
C THR A 34 21.05 -28.97 -13.91
N ALA A 35 19.82 -29.47 -13.90
CA ALA A 35 18.85 -29.47 -12.83
C ALA A 35 19.26 -30.35 -11.63
N GLU A 36 18.93 -29.91 -10.41
CA GLU A 36 18.09 -30.65 -9.46
C GLU A 36 17.79 -29.81 -8.20
N THR A 37 16.62 -30.07 -7.66
CA THR A 37 15.98 -29.53 -6.45
C THR A 37 16.84 -29.66 -5.19
N SER A 38 17.04 -28.57 -4.45
CA SER A 38 17.31 -28.64 -3.01
C SER A 38 16.89 -27.34 -2.30
N GLN A 39 15.99 -27.49 -1.33
CA GLN A 39 15.71 -26.48 -0.31
C GLN A 39 16.97 -26.30 0.54
N GLU A 40 17.51 -25.09 0.60
CA GLU A 40 18.51 -24.74 1.62
C GLU A 40 17.83 -23.96 2.76
N GLU A 41 17.89 -24.61 3.92
CA GLU A 41 17.50 -24.13 5.24
C GLU A 41 18.58 -23.16 5.75
N LEU A 42 18.28 -21.86 5.79
CA LEU A 42 19.19 -20.85 6.33
C LEU A 42 18.98 -20.72 7.84
N THR A 43 19.84 -21.39 8.62
CA THR A 43 19.97 -21.17 10.07
C THR A 43 20.83 -19.93 10.34
N LEU A 44 20.26 -18.90 10.97
CA LEU A 44 20.99 -17.75 11.50
C LEU A 44 21.16 -17.88 13.02
N GLN A 45 22.40 -17.71 13.47
CA GLN A 45 22.85 -17.86 14.85
C GLN A 45 22.44 -16.67 15.73
N ASP A 46 21.89 -16.99 16.90
CA ASP A 46 21.66 -16.09 18.03
C ASP A 46 22.95 -15.40 18.48
N VAL A 47 22.89 -14.07 18.63
CA VAL A 47 23.84 -13.30 19.42
C VAL A 47 23.09 -12.61 20.55
N THR A 48 23.16 -13.22 21.74
CA THR A 48 22.74 -12.63 23.01
C THR A 48 23.78 -11.63 23.51
N GLU A 49 23.35 -10.41 23.88
CA GLU A 49 24.02 -9.62 24.90
C GLU A 49 23.01 -9.11 25.94
N ASP A 50 23.33 -9.41 27.19
CA ASP A 50 22.58 -9.15 28.41
C ASP A 50 23.21 -7.94 29.13
N ALA A 51 22.40 -6.98 29.56
CA ALA A 51 22.83 -5.96 30.53
C ALA A 51 21.64 -5.47 31.37
N THR A 52 21.65 -5.95 32.60
CA THR A 52 20.75 -5.69 33.73
C THR A 52 20.80 -4.26 34.28
N GLY A 53 19.68 -3.79 34.87
CA GLY A 53 19.74 -3.05 36.15
C GLY A 53 18.86 -1.80 36.39
N ALA A 54 17.71 -2.02 37.06
CA ALA A 54 17.16 -1.23 38.20
C ALA A 54 16.28 0.05 38.02
N ALA A 55 14.96 -0.17 38.08
CA ALA A 55 13.97 0.23 39.12
C ALA A 55 13.61 1.71 39.49
N THR A 56 12.29 1.98 39.33
CA THR A 56 11.29 2.71 40.18
C THR A 56 11.18 4.25 40.18
N SER A 57 10.01 4.79 39.78
CA SER A 57 8.90 5.21 40.68
C SER A 57 7.72 5.86 39.93
N ASP A 58 6.52 5.74 40.51
CA ASP A 58 5.17 6.06 40.02
C ASP A 58 4.83 7.57 39.85
N ASP A 59 3.92 7.93 38.92
CA ASP A 59 2.54 8.42 39.21
C ASP A 59 1.74 8.80 37.93
N ALA A 60 0.42 8.75 38.07
CA ALA A 60 -0.74 8.63 37.17
C ALA A 60 -0.99 9.63 36.01
N GLY A 61 -1.77 9.19 35.01
CA GLY A 61 -2.56 10.10 34.14
C GLY A 61 -3.14 9.56 32.81
N ASP A 62 -4.16 8.70 32.88
CA ASP A 62 -5.33 8.57 31.98
C ASP A 62 -5.28 7.96 30.55
N THR A 63 -5.85 6.74 30.48
CA THR A 63 -6.66 6.05 29.46
C THR A 63 -6.36 6.16 27.95
N ALA A 64 -5.65 5.14 27.45
CA ALA A 64 -5.97 4.48 26.18
C ALA A 64 -6.13 2.97 26.47
N THR A 65 -7.30 2.42 26.13
CA THR A 65 -7.66 1.03 26.35
C THR A 65 -6.65 0.09 25.69
N SER A 66 -6.03 -0.76 26.50
CA SER A 66 -5.04 -1.74 26.08
C SER A 66 -5.69 -2.90 25.33
N ALA A 67 -5.02 -3.39 24.29
CA ALA A 67 -5.26 -4.69 23.68
C ALA A 67 -5.26 -5.77 24.79
N GLY A 68 -6.45 -6.27 25.10
CA GLY A 68 -6.67 -7.36 26.05
C GLY A 68 -7.12 -8.59 25.27
N GLN A 69 -6.57 -9.74 25.63
CA GLN A 69 -7.04 -11.04 25.22
C GLN A 69 -8.54 -11.15 25.56
N GLU A 70 -9.43 -10.97 24.57
CA GLU A 70 -10.86 -10.88 24.79
C GLU A 70 -11.44 -12.23 25.22
N SER A 71 -12.36 -12.22 26.20
CA SER A 71 -12.99 -13.45 26.65
C SER A 71 -13.99 -13.94 25.59
N VAL A 72 -14.04 -15.26 25.41
CA VAL A 72 -15.03 -15.98 24.58
C VAL A 72 -16.48 -15.68 24.99
N ASP A 73 -16.70 -14.92 26.07
CA ASP A 73 -18.01 -14.50 26.56
C ASP A 73 -18.60 -13.27 25.82
N ASP A 74 -17.88 -12.66 24.86
CA ASP A 74 -18.45 -11.60 24.01
C ASP A 74 -19.53 -12.18 23.06
N PRO A 75 -20.74 -11.59 23.02
CA PRO A 75 -21.84 -12.11 22.20
C PRO A 75 -21.56 -12.04 20.70
N TYR A 76 -20.79 -11.07 20.21
CA TYR A 76 -20.43 -10.95 18.80
C TYR A 76 -19.43 -12.03 18.39
N ILE A 77 -18.42 -12.28 19.23
CA ILE A 77 -17.44 -13.34 19.03
C ILE A 77 -18.12 -14.72 19.03
N SER A 78 -18.98 -14.97 20.03
CA SER A 78 -19.76 -16.19 20.12
C SER A 78 -20.65 -16.41 18.89
N LYS A 79 -21.29 -15.35 18.39
CA LYS A 79 -22.11 -15.40 17.17
C LYS A 79 -21.26 -15.74 15.95
N ALA A 80 -20.12 -15.07 15.75
CA ALA A 80 -19.18 -15.35 14.65
C ALA A 80 -18.72 -16.81 14.64
N LEU A 81 -18.22 -17.32 15.78
CA LEU A 81 -17.77 -18.71 15.91
C LEU A 81 -18.89 -19.73 15.64
N SER A 82 -20.11 -19.42 16.09
CA SER A 82 -21.26 -20.31 15.89
C SER A 82 -21.66 -20.43 14.41
N VAL A 83 -21.53 -19.34 13.64
CA VAL A 83 -21.87 -19.30 12.21
C VAL A 83 -20.73 -19.84 11.35
N ALA A 84 -19.48 -19.55 11.70
CA ALA A 84 -18.30 -20.07 11.01
C ALA A 84 -18.22 -21.61 11.07
N GLY A 85 -18.79 -22.22 12.11
CA GLY A 85 -19.03 -23.66 12.19
C GLY A 85 -17.78 -24.48 12.46
N ASN A 86 -17.30 -24.49 13.71
CA ASN A 86 -16.26 -25.39 14.25
C ASN A 86 -15.05 -25.64 13.32
N VAL A 87 -14.65 -24.64 12.54
CA VAL A 87 -13.37 -24.64 11.86
C VAL A 87 -12.31 -24.46 12.95
N PRO A 88 -11.14 -25.13 12.89
CA PRO A 88 -10.03 -24.88 13.81
C PRO A 88 -9.40 -23.51 13.51
N MET A 89 -10.18 -22.45 13.68
CA MET A 89 -9.77 -21.06 13.62
C MET A 89 -10.03 -20.46 14.99
N ASP A 90 -8.99 -19.86 15.57
CA ASP A 90 -9.11 -19.12 16.81
C ASP A 90 -9.54 -17.69 16.50
N VAL A 91 -10.08 -17.02 17.52
CA VAL A 91 -10.35 -15.58 17.43
C VAL A 91 -9.01 -14.89 17.58
N GLN A 92 -8.50 -14.32 16.50
CA GLN A 92 -7.23 -13.62 16.55
C GLN A 92 -7.43 -12.19 17.08
N GLU A 93 -8.45 -11.49 16.58
CA GLU A 93 -8.75 -10.12 16.99
C GLU A 93 -10.22 -9.77 16.73
N SER A 94 -10.76 -8.83 17.51
CA SER A 94 -12.09 -8.27 17.29
C SER A 94 -12.10 -6.75 17.52
N LEU A 95 -13.00 -6.06 16.83
CA LEU A 95 -13.34 -4.65 17.04
C LEU A 95 -14.84 -4.53 17.23
N VAL A 96 -15.28 -4.01 18.37
CA VAL A 96 -16.71 -3.77 18.68
C VAL A 96 -16.96 -2.29 18.89
N ASP A 97 -17.81 -1.68 18.07
CA ASP A 97 -18.14 -0.26 18.14
C ASP A 97 -19.49 0.03 17.46
N ASP A 98 -20.01 1.23 17.63
CA ASP A 98 -21.13 1.79 16.84
C ASP A 98 -20.53 2.36 15.54
N PHE A 99 -20.43 1.52 14.50
CA PHE A 99 -19.62 1.84 13.32
C PHE A 99 -20.28 2.87 12.40
N ASP A 100 -21.62 2.90 12.33
CA ASP A 100 -22.37 3.82 11.47
C ASP A 100 -23.07 4.97 12.21
N GLY A 101 -23.02 4.98 13.56
CA GLY A 101 -23.48 6.07 14.40
C GLY A 101 -24.97 6.04 14.72
N ASP A 102 -25.65 4.91 14.56
CA ASP A 102 -27.08 4.74 14.83
C ASP A 102 -27.41 4.44 16.31
N GLY A 103 -26.37 4.14 17.11
CA GLY A 103 -26.44 3.88 18.55
C GLY A 103 -26.49 2.40 18.91
N ASP A 104 -26.66 1.50 17.94
CA ASP A 104 -26.45 0.07 18.10
C ASP A 104 -24.97 -0.26 17.87
N LYS A 105 -24.52 -1.43 18.32
CA LYS A 105 -23.11 -1.84 18.18
C LYS A 105 -23.00 -2.98 17.16
N GLU A 106 -21.92 -2.95 16.41
CA GLU A 106 -21.50 -4.04 15.54
C GLU A 106 -20.06 -4.44 15.84
N ALA A 107 -19.65 -5.56 15.25
CA ALA A 107 -18.31 -6.07 15.38
C ALA A 107 -17.71 -6.50 14.06
N PHE A 108 -16.40 -6.29 13.95
CA PHE A 108 -15.53 -6.98 13.02
C PHE A 108 -14.73 -8.02 13.79
N VAL A 109 -14.82 -9.28 13.41
CA VAL A 109 -14.11 -10.39 14.06
C VAL A 109 -13.20 -11.06 13.03
N PHE A 110 -11.90 -11.06 13.28
CA PHE A 110 -10.95 -11.80 12.45
C PHE A 110 -10.69 -13.17 13.07
N LEU A 111 -11.13 -14.21 12.37
CA LEU A 111 -10.91 -15.61 12.73
C LEU A 111 -9.71 -16.13 11.95
N GLY A 112 -8.65 -16.53 12.66
CA GLY A 112 -7.37 -16.91 12.08
C GLY A 112 -6.53 -17.75 13.03
N GLY A 113 -5.50 -18.39 12.48
CA GLY A 113 -4.48 -19.06 13.30
C GLY A 113 -3.47 -18.06 13.87
N GLU A 114 -2.49 -18.57 14.62
CA GLU A 114 -1.33 -17.77 15.00
C GLU A 114 -0.66 -17.18 13.73
N PRO A 115 -0.30 -15.89 13.74
CA PRO A 115 0.43 -15.28 12.64
C PRO A 115 1.75 -16.01 12.39
N ASP A 116 2.06 -16.25 11.12
CA ASP A 116 3.41 -16.64 10.72
C ASP A 116 4.30 -15.38 10.65
N GLU A 117 5.51 -15.45 11.18
CA GLU A 117 6.43 -14.29 11.24
C GLU A 117 6.77 -13.72 9.86
N ILE A 118 6.73 -14.55 8.81
CA ILE A 118 7.14 -14.19 7.45
C ILE A 118 5.90 -13.92 6.58
N ILE A 119 4.88 -14.75 6.70
CA ILE A 119 3.72 -14.77 5.80
C ILE A 119 2.56 -13.93 6.34
N GLY A 120 2.53 -13.64 7.64
CA GLY A 120 1.43 -12.98 8.33
C GLY A 120 0.30 -13.95 8.68
N SER A 121 -0.90 -13.42 8.83
CA SER A 121 -2.08 -14.16 9.28
C SER A 121 -2.92 -14.69 8.13
N ASN A 122 -3.35 -15.94 8.22
CA ASN A 122 -4.35 -16.52 7.34
C ASN A 122 -5.67 -16.62 8.10
N GLY A 123 -6.75 -16.10 7.50
CA GLY A 123 -8.02 -16.03 8.21
C GLY A 123 -9.17 -15.48 7.39
N SER A 124 -10.26 -15.26 8.11
CA SER A 124 -11.50 -14.71 7.58
C SER A 124 -11.98 -13.55 8.44
N LEU A 125 -12.45 -12.49 7.79
CA LEU A 125 -13.09 -11.37 8.45
C LEU A 125 -14.60 -11.59 8.46
N TRP A 126 -15.18 -11.43 9.63
CA TRP A 126 -16.61 -11.54 9.87
C TRP A 126 -17.17 -10.20 10.33
N PHE A 127 -18.27 -9.76 9.72
CA PHE A 127 -19.08 -8.67 10.21
C PHE A 127 -20.25 -9.25 11.02
N VAL A 128 -20.48 -8.69 12.21
CA VAL A 128 -21.49 -9.18 13.14
C VAL A 128 -22.29 -8.00 13.68
N SER A 129 -23.61 -8.03 13.51
CA SER A 129 -24.57 -7.12 14.16
C SER A 129 -25.61 -7.94 14.93
N ASP A 130 -26.62 -7.31 15.49
CA ASP A 130 -27.76 -8.04 16.09
C ASP A 130 -28.50 -8.89 15.03
N ASP A 131 -28.69 -8.33 13.82
CA ASP A 131 -29.48 -8.95 12.76
C ASP A 131 -28.66 -9.75 11.75
N SER A 132 -27.34 -9.53 11.66
CA SER A 132 -26.46 -10.17 10.67
C SER A 132 -25.22 -10.82 11.31
N CYS A 133 -24.68 -11.82 10.62
CA CYS A 133 -23.36 -12.39 10.88
C CYS A 133 -22.87 -13.00 9.58
N GLU A 134 -21.95 -12.33 8.91
CA GLU A 134 -21.51 -12.67 7.56
C GLU A 134 -20.01 -12.60 7.42
N GLN A 135 -19.44 -13.55 6.67
CA GLN A 135 -18.05 -13.50 6.28
C GLN A 135 -17.90 -12.50 5.13
N VAL A 136 -17.11 -11.46 5.35
CA VAL A 136 -16.91 -10.36 4.39
C VAL A 136 -15.57 -10.45 3.66
N LEU A 137 -14.65 -11.26 4.18
CA LEU A 137 -13.36 -11.54 3.56
C LEU A 137 -12.87 -12.95 3.92
N GLU A 138 -12.28 -13.64 2.97
CA GLU A 138 -11.36 -14.76 3.21
C GLU A 138 -10.05 -14.40 2.52
N GLN A 139 -8.95 -14.33 3.26
CA GLN A 139 -7.68 -13.91 2.68
C GLN A 139 -6.51 -14.59 3.37
N LYS A 140 -5.48 -14.82 2.58
CA LYS A 140 -4.17 -15.23 3.07
C LYS A 140 -3.24 -14.03 3.19
N ASN A 141 -2.22 -14.16 4.01
CA ASN A 141 -1.15 -13.18 4.15
C ASN A 141 -1.64 -11.79 4.61
N ILE A 142 -2.51 -11.75 5.62
CA ILE A 142 -2.87 -10.50 6.27
C ILE A 142 -1.72 -10.07 7.18
N ALA A 143 -1.12 -8.91 6.89
CA ALA A 143 -0.04 -8.35 7.68
C ALA A 143 -0.52 -8.01 9.09
N VAL A 144 0.35 -8.29 10.05
CA VAL A 144 0.19 -7.85 11.44
C VAL A 144 1.01 -6.58 11.61
N ASN A 145 0.37 -5.50 12.05
CA ASN A 145 1.02 -4.20 12.22
C ASN A 145 1.96 -4.20 13.44
N GLU A 146 2.71 -3.10 13.64
CA GLU A 146 3.68 -2.93 14.74
C GLU A 146 3.09 -3.12 16.15
N LYS A 147 1.76 -3.09 16.29
CA LYS A 147 1.05 -3.29 17.56
C LYS A 147 0.59 -4.73 17.76
N GLY A 148 0.93 -5.65 16.86
CA GLY A 148 0.47 -7.03 16.91
C GLY A 148 -0.98 -7.20 16.43
N SER A 149 -1.53 -6.24 15.69
CA SER A 149 -2.93 -6.23 15.26
C SER A 149 -3.07 -6.42 13.75
N VAL A 150 -4.09 -7.16 13.31
CA VAL A 150 -4.48 -7.29 11.89
C VAL A 150 -5.37 -6.14 11.42
N PHE A 151 -5.90 -5.37 12.36
CA PHE A 151 -6.75 -4.24 12.08
C PHE A 151 -5.99 -2.91 12.10
N GLU A 152 -6.28 -2.09 11.10
CA GLU A 152 -5.86 -0.70 11.01
C GLU A 152 -7.10 0.19 11.04
N PRO A 153 -7.74 0.39 12.21
CA PRO A 153 -8.94 1.20 12.31
C PRO A 153 -8.59 2.68 12.09
N MET A 154 -9.41 3.36 11.30
CA MET A 154 -9.28 4.80 11.07
C MET A 154 -10.65 5.47 11.05
N THR A 155 -10.68 6.78 11.28
CA THR A 155 -11.89 7.58 11.14
C THR A 155 -11.62 8.71 10.17
N VAL A 156 -12.42 8.77 9.10
CA VAL A 156 -12.36 9.86 8.11
C VAL A 156 -13.67 10.61 8.18
N GLU A 157 -13.60 11.90 8.51
CA GLU A 157 -14.75 12.72 8.85
C GLU A 157 -15.53 12.12 10.04
N ASN A 158 -16.66 11.46 9.79
CA ASN A 158 -17.47 10.77 10.80
C ASN A 158 -17.68 9.29 10.45
N VAL A 159 -16.92 8.74 9.50
CA VAL A 159 -17.04 7.34 9.07
C VAL A 159 -15.90 6.54 9.69
N LYS A 160 -16.26 5.50 10.45
CA LYS A 160 -15.30 4.54 11.01
C LYS A 160 -15.01 3.49 9.95
N ILE A 161 -13.73 3.28 9.70
CA ILE A 161 -13.21 2.41 8.64
C ILE A 161 -12.34 1.35 9.31
N VAL A 162 -12.53 0.10 8.90
CA VAL A 162 -11.67 -1.02 9.25
C VAL A 162 -10.86 -1.40 8.03
N MET A 163 -9.55 -1.21 8.13
CA MET A 163 -8.61 -1.62 7.09
C MET A 163 -7.81 -2.84 7.56
N LEU A 164 -7.54 -3.76 6.63
CA LEU A 164 -6.57 -4.84 6.78
C LEU A 164 -5.58 -4.73 5.62
N THR A 165 -4.34 -5.13 5.85
CA THR A 165 -3.31 -5.11 4.81
C THR A 165 -3.05 -6.53 4.34
N GLU A 166 -3.41 -6.86 3.11
CA GLU A 166 -2.92 -8.06 2.45
C GLU A 166 -1.52 -7.79 1.93
N ALA A 167 -0.54 -8.60 2.34
CA ALA A 167 0.86 -8.44 1.97
C ALA A 167 1.38 -9.64 1.16
N TYR A 168 2.22 -9.33 0.20
CA TYR A 168 3.04 -10.24 -0.58
C TYR A 168 4.50 -9.82 -0.46
N ILE A 169 5.41 -10.61 -1.05
CA ILE A 169 6.86 -10.34 -1.00
C ILE A 169 7.18 -8.91 -1.44
N SER A 170 6.53 -8.42 -2.49
CA SER A 170 6.78 -7.09 -3.06
C SER A 170 5.53 -6.23 -3.14
N GLU A 171 4.36 -6.69 -2.69
CA GLU A 171 3.09 -5.99 -2.93
C GLU A 171 2.27 -5.89 -1.65
N ALA A 172 1.48 -4.82 -1.53
CA ALA A 172 0.53 -4.67 -0.43
C ALA A 172 -0.79 -4.09 -0.95
N TYR A 173 -1.89 -4.58 -0.42
CA TYR A 173 -3.24 -4.19 -0.80
C TYR A 173 -4.11 -3.95 0.42
N SER A 174 -4.71 -2.78 0.50
CA SER A 174 -5.65 -2.44 1.57
C SER A 174 -7.02 -3.07 1.32
N LYS A 175 -7.48 -3.91 2.24
CA LYS A 175 -8.86 -4.39 2.33
C LYS A 175 -9.62 -3.44 3.26
N ILE A 176 -10.56 -2.66 2.71
CA ILE A 176 -11.13 -1.49 3.39
C ILE A 176 -12.64 -1.71 3.50
N PHE A 177 -13.13 -1.70 4.73
CA PHE A 177 -14.52 -1.92 5.07
C PHE A 177 -15.05 -0.79 5.94
N PHE A 178 -16.34 -0.49 5.83
CA PHE A 178 -17.07 0.43 6.69
C PHE A 178 -18.51 -0.04 6.85
N VAL A 179 -19.25 0.54 7.80
CA VAL A 179 -20.67 0.19 8.01
C VAL A 179 -21.55 1.34 7.54
N LYS A 180 -22.63 1.00 6.83
CA LYS A 180 -23.61 1.98 6.34
C LYS A 180 -25.03 1.42 6.40
N ASN A 181 -25.85 1.95 7.29
CA ASN A 181 -27.22 1.50 7.56
C ASN A 181 -27.23 0.02 8.02
N GLY A 182 -26.42 -0.30 9.04
CA GLY A 182 -26.32 -1.62 9.65
C GLY A 182 -25.72 -2.72 8.76
N LYS A 183 -25.06 -2.35 7.66
CA LYS A 183 -24.45 -3.29 6.71
C LYS A 183 -22.97 -2.99 6.50
N CYS A 184 -22.16 -4.05 6.43
CA CYS A 184 -20.78 -3.94 6.01
C CYS A 184 -20.71 -3.65 4.51
N GLU A 185 -20.01 -2.58 4.16
CA GLU A 185 -19.72 -2.16 2.80
C GLU A 185 -18.21 -2.22 2.58
N LYS A 186 -17.83 -2.68 1.38
CA LYS A 186 -16.43 -2.66 0.93
C LYS A 186 -16.18 -1.38 0.14
N SER A 187 -15.12 -0.66 0.47
CA SER A 187 -14.73 0.55 -0.25
C SER A 187 -14.44 0.27 -1.72
N ARG A 188 -14.79 1.21 -2.60
CA ARG A 188 -14.53 1.13 -4.04
C ARG A 188 -13.05 1.05 -4.41
N ILE A 189 -12.16 1.53 -3.55
CA ILE A 189 -10.70 1.42 -3.76
C ILE A 189 -10.09 0.22 -3.03
N SER A 190 -10.91 -0.60 -2.38
CA SER A 190 -10.39 -1.74 -1.64
C SER A 190 -9.80 -2.79 -2.58
N GLY A 191 -8.54 -3.16 -2.32
CA GLY A 191 -7.81 -4.17 -3.07
C GLY A 191 -7.18 -3.65 -4.37
N THR A 192 -7.22 -2.34 -4.64
CA THR A 192 -6.57 -1.78 -5.84
C THR A 192 -5.12 -1.35 -5.59
N GLY A 193 -4.67 -1.35 -4.34
CA GLY A 193 -3.31 -1.02 -3.90
C GLY A 193 -3.28 -0.74 -2.40
N TYR A 194 -2.16 -0.24 -1.89
CA TYR A 194 -2.00 0.13 -0.49
C TYR A 194 -2.40 1.58 -0.24
N LEU A 195 -3.42 1.81 0.59
CA LEU A 195 -3.92 3.14 0.97
C LEU A 195 -3.06 3.73 2.09
N TYR A 196 -2.55 4.95 1.89
CA TYR A 196 -1.81 5.69 2.91
C TYR A 196 -1.97 7.20 2.73
N THR A 197 -1.42 7.97 3.67
CA THR A 197 -1.34 9.45 3.59
C THR A 197 0.12 9.89 3.56
N ASP A 198 0.42 10.94 2.82
CA ASP A 198 1.75 11.57 2.76
C ASP A 198 1.65 13.04 3.19
N GLU A 199 2.66 13.56 3.91
CA GLU A 199 2.65 14.95 4.37
C GLU A 199 2.80 15.99 3.24
N LYS A 200 3.32 15.57 2.07
CA LYS A 200 3.60 16.41 0.90
C LYS A 200 2.40 16.57 -0.01
N ILE A 201 1.43 15.66 0.06
CA ILE A 201 0.23 15.62 -0.79
C ILE A 201 -1.02 15.77 0.08
N ASP A 202 -2.05 16.44 -0.46
CA ASP A 202 -3.34 16.47 0.21
C ASP A 202 -4.08 15.14 0.02
N ASP A 203 -4.91 14.79 1.00
CA ASP A 203 -5.76 13.59 1.01
C ASP A 203 -4.99 12.26 1.08
N PHE A 204 -5.32 11.31 0.20
CA PHE A 204 -4.88 9.93 0.28
C PHE A 204 -4.16 9.49 -0.99
N LEU A 205 -3.26 8.53 -0.84
CA LEU A 205 -2.53 7.88 -1.91
C LEU A 205 -2.85 6.40 -1.89
N VAL A 206 -2.97 5.81 -3.08
CA VAL A 206 -3.03 4.36 -3.26
C VAL A 206 -1.81 3.94 -4.05
N SER A 207 -0.88 3.27 -3.38
CA SER A 207 0.31 2.70 -4.03
C SER A 207 -0.08 1.43 -4.77
N HIS A 208 0.04 1.45 -6.09
CA HIS A 208 -0.31 0.36 -6.99
C HIS A 208 0.96 -0.34 -7.49
N PRO A 209 1.13 -1.64 -7.19
CA PRO A 209 2.23 -2.43 -7.73
C PRO A 209 1.99 -2.76 -9.20
N ALA A 210 3.05 -2.76 -10.02
CA ALA A 210 2.99 -3.21 -11.41
C ALA A 210 4.34 -3.75 -11.90
N TYR A 211 4.31 -4.62 -12.91
CA TYR A 211 5.50 -5.10 -13.62
C TYR A 211 5.61 -4.40 -14.98
N ASP A 212 6.09 -3.16 -14.96
CA ASP A 212 6.10 -2.28 -16.14
C ASP A 212 7.30 -1.32 -16.20
N MET A 213 8.35 -1.56 -15.40
CA MET A 213 9.55 -0.71 -15.41
C MET A 213 10.31 -0.82 -16.74
N CYS A 214 10.44 -2.04 -17.27
CA CYS A 214 11.20 -2.31 -18.47
C CYS A 214 10.44 -3.26 -19.39
N VAL A 215 10.48 -3.01 -20.70
CA VAL A 215 9.93 -3.92 -21.71
C VAL A 215 11.03 -4.32 -22.69
N GLU A 216 11.28 -5.62 -22.79
CA GLU A 216 12.28 -6.19 -23.69
C GLU A 216 11.64 -7.02 -24.80
N TYR A 217 12.16 -6.90 -26.02
CA TYR A 217 11.70 -7.68 -27.17
C TYR A 217 12.75 -7.77 -28.28
N GLU A 218 12.62 -8.77 -29.15
CA GLU A 218 13.42 -8.86 -30.37
C GLU A 218 12.82 -8.04 -31.52
N ILE A 219 13.65 -7.48 -32.39
CA ILE A 219 13.17 -6.71 -33.54
C ILE A 219 12.34 -7.61 -34.46
N GLY A 220 11.08 -7.24 -34.67
CA GLY A 220 10.11 -7.99 -35.45
C GLY A 220 9.30 -9.02 -34.64
N ALA A 221 9.49 -9.08 -33.32
CA ALA A 221 8.68 -9.86 -32.40
C ALA A 221 7.22 -9.38 -32.36
N ASP A 222 6.30 -10.30 -32.11
CA ASP A 222 4.89 -9.99 -31.87
C ASP A 222 4.70 -9.40 -30.47
N GLU A 223 3.62 -8.62 -30.25
CA GLU A 223 3.32 -8.00 -28.94
C GLU A 223 3.27 -9.01 -27.78
N SER A 224 2.84 -10.25 -28.04
CA SER A 224 2.77 -11.31 -27.03
C SER A 224 4.13 -11.84 -26.59
N GLU A 225 5.19 -11.52 -27.32
CA GLU A 225 6.56 -11.94 -27.04
C GLU A 225 7.34 -10.88 -26.26
N LYS A 226 6.76 -9.69 -26.07
CA LYS A 226 7.35 -8.65 -25.23
C LYS A 226 7.32 -9.07 -23.78
N MET A 227 8.46 -8.98 -23.12
CA MET A 227 8.60 -9.28 -21.70
C MET A 227 8.63 -7.99 -20.90
N ALA A 228 7.60 -7.75 -20.09
CA ALA A 228 7.63 -6.69 -19.09
C ALA A 228 8.32 -7.20 -17.82
N THR A 229 9.30 -6.45 -17.34
CA THR A 229 10.08 -6.75 -16.14
C THR A 229 10.24 -5.50 -15.27
N GLY A 230 10.76 -5.70 -14.06
CA GLY A 230 10.95 -4.65 -13.07
C GLY A 230 9.64 -4.27 -12.39
N HIS A 231 9.66 -4.31 -11.07
CA HIS A 231 8.51 -4.07 -10.23
C HIS A 231 8.49 -2.62 -9.77
N THR A 232 7.36 -1.94 -9.98
CA THR A 232 7.17 -0.51 -9.70
C THR A 232 6.01 -0.32 -8.73
N TRP A 233 6.05 0.79 -7.99
CA TRP A 233 4.99 1.15 -7.03
C TRP A 233 4.54 2.57 -7.31
N LYS A 234 3.46 2.70 -8.09
CA LYS A 234 2.95 3.98 -8.56
C LYS A 234 1.85 4.51 -7.66
N ASN A 235 1.91 5.80 -7.34
CA ASN A 235 0.96 6.44 -6.45
C ASN A 235 -0.21 7.05 -7.21
N TYR A 236 -1.40 6.48 -7.02
CA TYR A 236 -2.66 7.05 -7.50
C TYR A 236 -3.31 7.88 -6.41
N TYR A 237 -3.94 9.00 -6.79
CA TYR A 237 -4.43 9.99 -5.84
C TYR A 237 -5.90 9.77 -5.55
N ALA A 238 -6.26 9.71 -4.27
CA ALA A 238 -7.62 9.48 -3.80
C ALA A 238 -8.08 10.54 -2.79
N TYR A 239 -9.39 10.72 -2.69
CA TYR A 239 -10.04 11.56 -1.69
C TYR A 239 -11.23 10.84 -1.08
N PHE A 240 -11.67 11.32 0.07
CA PHE A 240 -12.90 10.83 0.70
C PHE A 240 -14.10 11.67 0.26
N ASP A 241 -15.06 11.06 -0.43
CA ASP A 241 -16.30 11.70 -0.87
C ASP A 241 -17.34 11.60 0.26
N LYS A 242 -17.67 12.75 0.86
CA LYS A 242 -18.58 12.83 2.01
C LYS A 242 -20.00 12.40 1.68
N ASP A 243 -20.46 12.65 0.46
CA ASP A 243 -21.83 12.32 0.05
C ASP A 243 -21.97 10.82 -0.21
N LYS A 244 -20.91 10.19 -0.75
CA LYS A 244 -20.86 8.74 -0.92
C LYS A 244 -20.50 8.00 0.37
N GLN A 245 -19.82 8.68 1.29
CA GLN A 245 -19.18 8.10 2.48
C GLN A 245 -18.16 7.01 2.11
N ASP A 246 -17.39 7.25 1.03
CA ASP A 246 -16.41 6.30 0.51
C ASP A 246 -15.25 7.04 -0.18
N PHE A 247 -14.13 6.36 -0.35
CA PHE A 247 -13.01 6.86 -1.12
C PHE A 247 -13.29 6.84 -2.63
N CYS A 248 -12.75 7.83 -3.33
CA CYS A 248 -12.80 7.95 -4.79
C CYS A 248 -11.42 8.35 -5.31
N TYR A 249 -11.07 7.87 -6.49
CA TYR A 249 -9.91 8.38 -7.21
C TYR A 249 -10.18 9.78 -7.76
N TYR A 250 -9.16 10.62 -7.74
CA TYR A 250 -9.12 11.81 -8.57
C TYR A 250 -9.08 11.41 -10.05
N GLY A 251 -9.78 12.17 -10.90
CA GLY A 251 -9.64 12.02 -12.33
C GLY A 251 -8.32 12.62 -12.81
N ALA A 252 -7.91 12.25 -14.03
CA ALA A 252 -6.81 12.89 -14.73
C ALA A 252 -7.18 13.14 -16.19
N HIS A 253 -6.46 14.06 -16.81
CA HIS A 253 -6.58 14.34 -18.24
C HIS A 253 -5.20 14.61 -18.83
N SER A 254 -5.02 14.26 -20.11
CA SER A 254 -3.79 14.55 -20.83
C SER A 254 -3.63 16.07 -21.01
N ILE A 255 -2.40 16.56 -20.88
CA ILE A 255 -2.03 17.95 -21.15
C ILE A 255 -0.89 18.03 -22.17
N THR A 256 -0.69 19.20 -22.75
CA THR A 256 0.40 19.46 -23.69
C THR A 256 1.71 19.84 -22.98
N GLU A 257 2.83 19.77 -23.69
CA GLU A 257 4.13 20.24 -23.19
C GLU A 257 4.14 21.74 -22.86
N ASP A 258 3.40 22.57 -23.63
CA ASP A 258 3.27 24.00 -23.36
C ASP A 258 2.54 24.25 -22.02
N GLU A 259 1.50 23.45 -21.73
CA GLU A 259 0.79 23.49 -20.45
C GLU A 259 1.68 23.01 -19.31
N LEU A 260 2.41 21.91 -19.50
CA LEU A 260 3.41 21.41 -18.55
C LEU A 260 4.43 22.49 -18.20
N ALA A 261 4.99 23.17 -19.22
CA ALA A 261 5.98 24.21 -19.01
C ALA A 261 5.40 25.41 -18.23
N SER A 262 4.16 25.80 -18.54
CA SER A 262 3.45 26.83 -17.78
C SER A 262 3.19 26.43 -16.32
N ILE A 263 2.93 25.16 -16.05
CA ILE A 263 2.63 24.64 -14.71
C ILE A 263 3.88 24.55 -13.85
N CYS A 264 4.92 23.91 -14.39
CA CYS A 264 6.20 23.66 -13.73
C CYS A 264 7.07 24.92 -13.64
N GLY A 265 6.89 25.87 -14.56
CA GLY A 265 7.72 27.07 -14.67
C GLY A 265 9.07 26.82 -15.33
N ILE A 266 9.26 25.64 -15.94
CA ILE A 266 10.46 25.20 -16.67
C ILE A 266 10.03 24.40 -17.90
N ASP A 267 10.86 24.37 -18.94
CA ASP A 267 10.66 23.48 -20.09
C ASP A 267 11.15 22.06 -19.75
N LEU A 268 10.37 21.36 -18.94
CA LEU A 268 10.71 20.03 -18.45
C LEU A 268 10.83 19.00 -19.59
N ALA A 269 10.00 19.11 -20.63
CA ALA A 269 10.04 18.19 -21.76
C ALA A 269 11.36 18.28 -22.53
N SER A 270 11.86 19.50 -22.77
CA SER A 270 13.19 19.69 -23.35
C SER A 270 14.30 19.22 -22.39
N GLU A 271 14.18 19.43 -21.08
CA GLU A 271 15.17 18.93 -20.11
C GLU A 271 15.27 17.40 -20.12
N ILE A 272 14.15 16.69 -20.19
CA ILE A 272 14.09 15.23 -20.28
C ILE A 272 14.79 14.75 -21.55
N ARG A 273 14.46 15.36 -22.71
CA ARG A 273 15.10 15.02 -23.99
C ARG A 273 16.59 15.30 -24.05
N ASN A 274 17.04 16.38 -23.40
CA ASN A 274 18.46 16.70 -23.32
C ASN A 274 19.27 15.69 -22.49
N GLU A 275 18.61 14.94 -21.61
CA GLU A 275 19.21 13.81 -20.87
C GLU A 275 19.15 12.48 -21.64
N GLY A 276 18.60 12.46 -22.86
CA GLY A 276 18.56 11.26 -23.72
C GLY A 276 17.23 10.52 -23.75
N PHE A 277 16.25 10.94 -22.95
CA PHE A 277 14.95 10.29 -22.86
C PHE A 277 13.94 10.81 -23.90
N GLN A 278 12.94 9.99 -24.21
CA GLN A 278 11.72 10.39 -24.90
C GLN A 278 10.65 10.78 -23.89
N VAL A 279 9.92 11.87 -24.14
CA VAL A 279 8.70 12.21 -23.39
C VAL A 279 7.52 11.48 -24.02
N ASP A 280 6.77 10.76 -23.19
CA ASP A 280 5.62 9.97 -23.61
C ASP A 280 4.31 10.71 -23.25
N ASP A 281 3.51 10.17 -22.33
CA ASP A 281 2.27 10.80 -21.89
C ASP A 281 2.48 11.81 -20.76
N ILE A 282 1.69 12.88 -20.77
CA ILE A 282 1.66 13.87 -19.69
C ILE A 282 0.23 14.00 -19.18
N TYR A 283 0.04 13.72 -17.89
CA TYR A 283 -1.27 13.78 -17.23
C TYR A 283 -1.29 14.88 -16.18
N ARG A 284 -2.44 15.55 -16.07
CA ARG A 284 -2.78 16.41 -14.94
C ARG A 284 -3.93 15.80 -14.16
N VAL A 285 -3.66 15.45 -12.92
CA VAL A 285 -4.62 14.91 -11.96
C VAL A 285 -5.40 16.06 -11.32
N ASP A 286 -6.69 15.87 -11.08
CA ASP A 286 -7.61 16.91 -10.57
C ASP A 286 -7.20 17.48 -9.19
N ASN A 287 -6.37 16.76 -8.42
CA ASN A 287 -5.81 17.27 -7.16
C ASN A 287 -4.64 18.27 -7.37
N GLY A 288 -4.18 18.45 -8.61
CA GLY A 288 -3.10 19.34 -8.99
C GLY A 288 -1.72 18.67 -9.10
N VAL A 289 -1.65 17.35 -9.10
CA VAL A 289 -0.40 16.65 -9.47
C VAL A 289 -0.32 16.51 -10.98
N VAL A 290 0.85 16.81 -11.54
CA VAL A 290 1.20 16.55 -12.93
C VAL A 290 2.18 15.39 -12.97
N ILE A 291 1.90 14.41 -13.82
CA ILE A 291 2.76 13.25 -14.06
C ILE A 291 3.25 13.32 -15.51
N VAL A 292 4.56 13.19 -15.70
CA VAL A 292 5.19 13.03 -17.01
C VAL A 292 5.76 11.63 -17.08
N ASN A 293 5.22 10.79 -17.95
CA ASN A 293 5.86 9.53 -18.32
C ASN A 293 6.95 9.82 -19.36
N TYR A 294 8.10 9.18 -19.22
CA TYR A 294 9.19 9.26 -20.18
C TYR A 294 9.97 7.95 -20.20
N SER A 295 10.68 7.69 -21.29
CA SER A 295 11.35 6.41 -21.51
C SER A 295 12.69 6.56 -22.21
N GLU A 296 13.55 5.55 -22.04
CA GLU A 296 14.78 5.40 -22.81
C GLU A 296 14.74 4.06 -23.55
N GLU A 297 14.99 4.10 -24.87
CA GLU A 297 15.13 2.91 -25.69
C GLU A 297 16.60 2.59 -25.91
N THR A 298 17.02 1.39 -25.50
CA THR A 298 18.35 0.85 -25.77
C THR A 298 18.24 -0.34 -26.72
N GLN A 299 18.96 -0.28 -27.83
CA GLN A 299 19.09 -1.41 -28.75
C GLN A 299 20.44 -2.11 -28.57
N ASN A 300 20.42 -3.41 -28.28
CA ASN A 300 21.60 -4.26 -28.25
C ASN A 300 21.45 -5.41 -29.26
N GLY A 301 22.10 -5.26 -30.42
CA GLY A 301 21.98 -6.21 -31.51
C GLY A 301 20.56 -6.27 -32.06
N ASN A 302 19.90 -7.43 -31.88
CA ASN A 302 18.52 -7.65 -32.30
C ASN A 302 17.49 -7.50 -31.17
N THR A 303 17.92 -7.12 -29.97
CA THR A 303 17.05 -6.89 -28.81
C THR A 303 16.89 -5.40 -28.58
N VAL A 304 15.65 -4.99 -28.30
CA VAL A 304 15.28 -3.66 -27.85
C VAL A 304 14.81 -3.78 -26.41
N SER A 305 15.30 -2.87 -25.57
CA SER A 305 14.89 -2.71 -24.17
C SER A 305 14.40 -1.27 -24.00
N ILE A 306 13.20 -1.10 -23.45
CA ILE A 306 12.62 0.20 -23.14
C ILE A 306 12.49 0.30 -21.63
N GLU A 307 13.22 1.23 -21.02
CA GLU A 307 13.07 1.56 -19.61
C GLU A 307 12.11 2.74 -19.45
N TYR A 308 11.12 2.59 -18.57
CA TYR A 308 10.08 3.57 -18.30
C TYR A 308 10.28 4.22 -16.95
N HIS A 309 10.10 5.52 -16.95
CA HIS A 309 10.27 6.39 -15.81
C HIS A 309 9.11 7.38 -15.76
N ASN A 310 9.01 8.08 -14.63
CA ASN A 310 8.07 9.18 -14.49
C ASN A 310 8.63 10.33 -13.65
N ALA A 311 8.01 11.49 -13.80
CA ALA A 311 8.26 12.64 -12.94
C ALA A 311 6.93 13.18 -12.44
N SER A 312 6.83 13.40 -11.12
CA SER A 312 5.62 13.89 -10.47
C SER A 312 5.84 15.29 -9.89
N PHE A 313 5.11 16.28 -10.40
CA PHE A 313 5.16 17.67 -9.95
C PHE A 313 3.85 18.08 -9.27
N TYR A 314 3.92 18.65 -8.08
CA TYR A 314 2.73 19.11 -7.37
C TYR A 314 2.52 20.62 -7.49
N GLU A 315 1.45 21.02 -8.15
CA GLU A 315 1.15 22.42 -8.46
C GLU A 315 1.01 23.32 -7.24
N LYS A 316 0.48 22.78 -6.14
CA LYS A 316 0.19 23.57 -4.94
C LYS A 316 1.47 23.98 -4.22
N THR A 317 2.45 23.07 -4.15
CA THR A 317 3.75 23.32 -3.49
C THR A 317 4.80 23.83 -4.47
N LYS A 318 4.56 23.70 -5.79
CA LYS A 318 5.50 24.03 -6.86
C LYS A 318 6.80 23.25 -6.75
N GLN A 319 6.70 21.97 -6.42
CA GLN A 319 7.84 21.08 -6.20
C GLN A 319 7.60 19.71 -6.86
N PHE A 320 8.69 19.07 -7.29
CA PHE A 320 8.68 17.65 -7.60
C PHE A 320 8.52 16.84 -6.32
N LEU A 321 7.78 15.74 -6.39
CA LEU A 321 7.55 14.83 -5.28
C LEU A 321 8.79 13.95 -5.08
N ASP A 322 9.67 14.32 -4.17
CA ASP A 322 10.88 13.54 -3.88
C ASP A 322 10.50 12.24 -3.15
N PHE A 323 10.75 11.09 -3.77
CA PHE A 323 10.51 9.77 -3.21
C PHE A 323 11.78 9.12 -2.63
N GLY A 324 12.86 9.89 -2.47
CA GLY A 324 14.11 9.43 -1.89
C GLY A 324 14.96 8.58 -2.84
N ILE A 325 14.66 8.64 -4.15
CA ILE A 325 15.44 7.95 -5.18
C ILE A 325 16.63 8.82 -5.58
N ASP A 326 17.74 8.17 -5.93
CA ASP A 326 18.91 8.84 -6.47
C ASP A 326 18.60 9.51 -7.81
N GLY A 327 19.12 10.72 -8.00
CA GLY A 327 18.91 11.50 -9.20
C GLY A 327 19.64 12.82 -9.13
N ASP A 328 20.24 13.23 -10.24
CA ASP A 328 20.99 14.49 -10.31
C ASP A 328 20.04 15.69 -10.35
N LYS A 329 18.85 15.51 -10.94
CA LYS A 329 17.81 16.53 -11.06
C LYS A 329 16.61 16.24 -10.17
N GLN A 330 15.90 17.29 -9.76
CA GLN A 330 14.74 17.17 -8.86
C GLN A 330 13.62 16.29 -9.44
N TRP A 331 13.40 16.33 -10.76
CA TRP A 331 12.38 15.50 -11.39
C TRP A 331 12.75 14.01 -11.43
N GLN A 332 14.04 13.67 -11.52
CA GLN A 332 14.50 12.28 -11.45
C GLN A 332 14.29 11.69 -10.04
N LYS A 333 14.41 12.51 -9.00
CA LYS A 333 14.10 12.08 -7.61
C LYS A 333 12.62 11.81 -7.36
N SER A 334 11.77 12.22 -8.31
CA SER A 334 10.32 11.95 -8.28
C SER A 334 9.91 10.74 -9.11
N ASP A 335 10.88 10.02 -9.64
CA ASP A 335 10.64 8.78 -10.36
C ASP A 335 10.13 7.69 -9.42
N GLN A 336 9.24 6.86 -9.93
CA GLN A 336 8.74 5.65 -9.29
C GLN A 336 8.81 4.43 -10.22
N GLY A 337 9.42 4.61 -11.40
CA GLY A 337 9.48 3.65 -12.49
C GLY A 337 8.13 3.41 -13.16
N GLY A 338 8.19 2.85 -14.37
CA GLY A 338 7.01 2.38 -15.08
C GLY A 338 6.10 3.48 -15.59
N ILE A 339 4.86 3.10 -15.96
CA ILE A 339 3.97 3.94 -16.75
C ILE A 339 2.69 4.23 -15.98
N TYR A 340 2.38 5.50 -15.76
CA TYR A 340 1.05 5.88 -15.29
C TYR A 340 0.01 5.80 -16.41
N SER A 341 -1.16 5.22 -16.11
CA SER A 341 -2.33 5.21 -16.99
C SER A 341 -3.59 5.58 -16.20
N PHE A 342 -4.46 6.44 -16.76
CA PHE A 342 -5.63 7.01 -16.07
C PHE A 342 -6.93 6.83 -16.84
#